data_AF-A0A495JXZ3-F1
#
_entry.id   AF-A0A495JXZ3-F1
#
_cell.length_a   1.000
_cell.length_b   1.000
_cell.length_c   1.000
_cell.angle_alpha   90.00
_cell.angle_beta   90.00
_cell.angle_gamma   90.00
#
_symmetry.space_group_name_H-M   'P 1'
#
loop_
_entity.id
_entity.type
_entity.pdbx_description
1 polymer ?
#
loop_
_entity_poly.entity_id
_entity_poly.type
_entity_poly.pdbx_seq_one_letter_code
_entity_poly.pdbx_strand_id
1 'polypeptide(L)'
;MSSDAQDIADLRRQVQRQGELIDDLYRRLGLAGPPAPAAPTAENIPPEIADAIKAGKMPLALKLWHQRTGVSLSEAKEQIDAFARSMG
;
A
#
# COMPACT_ATOMS: atom_id res chain seq x y z
N MET A 1 -16.61 -17.08 -15.85
CA MET A 1 -16.98 -15.70 -15.45
C MET A 1 -17.73 -15.61 -14.12
N SER A 2 -18.38 -16.68 -13.63
CA SER A 2 -19.01 -16.66 -12.28
C SER A 2 -18.06 -17.00 -11.12
N SER A 3 -16.92 -17.66 -11.38
CA SER A 3 -15.93 -18.03 -10.34
C SER A 3 -15.22 -16.81 -9.77
N ASP A 4 -14.65 -15.97 -10.64
CA ASP A 4 -13.88 -14.79 -10.23
C ASP A 4 -14.69 -13.83 -9.35
N ALA A 5 -15.97 -13.64 -9.66
CA ALA A 5 -16.86 -12.81 -8.86
C ALA A 5 -17.15 -13.43 -7.47
N GLN A 6 -17.27 -14.75 -7.41
CA GLN A 6 -17.45 -15.50 -6.17
C GLN A 6 -16.17 -15.43 -5.31
N ASP A 7 -15.02 -15.64 -5.93
CA ASP A 7 -13.70 -15.60 -5.30
C ASP A 7 -13.42 -14.22 -4.71
N ILE A 8 -13.75 -13.14 -5.45
CA ILE A 8 -13.66 -11.76 -4.95
C ILE A 8 -14.59 -11.55 -3.75
N ALA A 9 -15.82 -12.07 -3.80
CA ALA A 9 -16.77 -11.92 -2.70
C ALA A 9 -16.31 -12.65 -1.44
N ASP A 10 -15.72 -13.85 -1.58
CA ASP A 10 -15.21 -14.64 -0.47
C ASP A 10 -13.95 -14.01 0.14
N LEU A 11 -13.03 -13.52 -0.71
CA LEU A 11 -11.87 -12.74 -0.26
C LEU A 11 -12.30 -11.50 0.53
N ARG A 12 -13.32 -10.77 0.07
CA ARG A 12 -13.84 -9.60 0.79
C ARG A 12 -14.37 -9.97 2.18
N ARG A 13 -15.12 -11.07 2.30
CA ARG A 13 -15.60 -11.57 3.59
C ARG A 13 -14.44 -11.98 4.50
N GLN A 14 -13.42 -12.63 3.94
CA GLN A 14 -12.23 -13.01 4.69
C GLN A 14 -11.47 -11.80 5.23
N VAL A 15 -11.25 -10.78 4.40
CA VAL A 15 -10.61 -9.51 4.82
C VAL A 15 -11.41 -8.82 5.91
N GLN A 16 -12.75 -8.77 5.79
CA GLN A 16 -13.61 -8.19 6.81
C GLN A 16 -13.47 -8.93 8.16
N ARG A 17 -13.52 -10.27 8.13
CA ARG A 17 -13.33 -11.09 9.34
C ARG A 17 -11.96 -10.88 9.97
N GLN A 18 -10.92 -10.75 9.15
CA GLN A 18 -9.57 -10.45 9.64
C GLN A 18 -9.53 -9.09 10.37
N GLY A 19 -10.18 -8.07 9.82
CA GLY A 19 -10.33 -6.77 10.48
C GLY A 19 -10.98 -6.86 11.86
N GLU A 20 -12.11 -7.58 11.95
CA GLU A 20 -12.83 -7.79 13.22
C GLU A 20 -11.96 -8.48 14.29
N LEU A 21 -11.18 -9.49 13.88
CA LEU A 21 -10.26 -10.19 14.80
C LEU A 21 -9.12 -9.29 15.27
N ILE A 22 -8.57 -8.47 14.36
CA ILE A 22 -7.52 -7.50 14.68
C ILE A 22 -8.06 -6.49 15.70
N ASP A 23 -9.25 -5.93 15.46
CA ASP A 23 -9.87 -4.95 16.35
C ASP A 23 -10.15 -5.53 17.75
N ASP A 24 -10.60 -6.78 17.83
CA ASP A 24 -10.81 -7.48 19.11
C ASP A 24 -9.49 -7.65 19.88
N LEU A 25 -8.40 -8.01 19.19
CA LEU A 25 -7.06 -8.10 19.81
C LEU A 25 -6.60 -6.75 20.36
N TYR A 26 -6.73 -5.67 19.57
CA TYR A 26 -6.37 -4.32 20.03
C TYR A 26 -7.18 -3.90 21.26
N ARG A 27 -8.49 -4.17 21.26
CA ARG A 27 -9.37 -3.89 22.41
C ARG A 27 -8.93 -4.66 23.65
N ARG A 28 -8.62 -5.95 23.53
CA ARG A 28 -8.18 -6.79 24.66
C ARG A 28 -6.84 -6.35 25.24
N LEU A 29 -5.95 -5.84 24.40
CA LEU A 29 -4.65 -5.32 24.80
C LEU A 29 -4.69 -3.88 25.33
N GLY A 30 -5.87 -3.22 25.30
CA GLY A 30 -6.01 -1.82 25.74
C GLY A 30 -5.32 -0.81 24.83
N LEU A 31 -5.06 -1.20 23.58
CA LEU A 31 -4.40 -0.36 22.57
C LEU A 31 -5.46 0.41 21.77
N ALA A 32 -5.11 1.60 21.28
CA ALA A 32 -6.03 2.52 20.60
C ALA A 32 -6.55 2.06 19.21
N GLY A 33 -6.33 0.80 18.83
CA GLY A 33 -6.65 0.23 17.52
C GLY A 33 -5.40 -0.03 16.66
N PRO A 34 -5.58 -0.68 15.50
CA PRO A 34 -4.49 -0.84 14.55
C PRO A 34 -3.90 0.53 14.20
N PRO A 35 -2.56 0.66 14.14
CA PRO A 35 -1.97 1.88 13.62
C PRO A 35 -2.56 2.11 12.23
N ALA A 36 -2.98 3.36 11.95
CA ALA A 36 -3.36 3.76 10.59
C ALA A 36 -2.30 3.20 9.62
N PRO A 37 -2.69 2.70 8.43
CA PRO A 37 -1.76 2.08 7.50
C PRO A 37 -0.55 2.99 7.40
N ALA A 38 0.58 2.50 7.92
CA ALA A 38 1.73 3.35 8.20
C ALA A 38 2.00 4.14 6.92
N ALA A 39 1.86 5.47 7.00
CA ALA A 39 2.21 6.34 5.89
C ALA A 39 3.56 5.87 5.37
N PRO A 40 3.74 5.73 4.05
CA PRO A 40 4.94 5.12 3.51
C PRO A 40 6.15 5.90 4.01
N THR A 41 6.81 5.36 5.02
CA THR A 41 8.00 5.97 5.59
C THR A 41 9.12 5.76 4.60
N ALA A 42 10.10 6.66 4.57
CA ALA A 42 11.27 6.56 3.69
C ALA A 42 12.00 5.20 3.79
N GLU A 43 11.83 4.50 4.92
CA GLU A 43 12.39 3.18 5.19
C GLU A 43 11.75 2.04 4.38
N ASN A 44 10.53 2.24 3.86
CA ASN A 44 9.84 1.27 3.00
C ASN A 44 9.98 1.58 1.50
N ILE A 45 10.71 2.65 1.14
CA ILE A 45 10.91 3.04 -0.25
C ILE A 45 12.21 2.42 -0.76
N PRO A 46 12.19 1.61 -1.83
CA PRO A 46 13.42 1.08 -2.42
C PRO A 46 14.38 2.22 -2.79
N PRO A 47 15.69 2.08 -2.50
CA PRO A 47 16.66 3.17 -2.66
C PRO A 47 16.71 3.70 -4.09
N GLU A 48 16.57 2.81 -5.08
CA GLU A 48 16.53 3.12 -6.51
C GLU A 48 15.38 4.06 -6.88
N ILE A 49 14.23 3.90 -6.21
CA ILE A 49 13.03 4.69 -6.43
C ILE A 49 13.13 6.00 -5.67
N ALA A 50 13.65 5.98 -4.44
CA ALA A 50 13.94 7.17 -3.67
C ALA A 50 14.93 8.10 -4.41
N ASP A 51 16.00 7.55 -4.99
CA ASP A 51 16.98 8.29 -5.77
C ASP A 51 16.36 8.86 -7.06
N ALA A 52 15.49 8.10 -7.73
CA ALA A 52 14.76 8.59 -8.90
C ALA A 52 13.82 9.75 -8.54
N ILE A 53 13.14 9.69 -7.40
CA ILE A 53 12.27 10.77 -6.89
C ILE A 53 13.11 12.00 -6.55
N LYS A 54 14.20 11.85 -5.80
CA LYS A 54 15.12 12.94 -5.43
C LYS A 54 15.76 13.61 -6.65
N ALA A 55 16.07 12.84 -7.69
CA ALA A 55 16.62 13.34 -8.94
C ALA A 55 15.56 13.99 -9.87
N GLY A 56 14.30 14.09 -9.45
CA GLY A 56 13.20 14.63 -10.27
C GLY A 56 12.78 13.72 -11.43
N LYS A 57 13.22 12.47 -11.46
CA LYS A 57 12.96 11.49 -12.54
C LYS A 57 11.67 10.69 -12.26
N MET A 58 10.56 11.39 -12.06
CA MET A 58 9.25 10.77 -11.72
C MET A 58 8.80 9.67 -12.72
N PRO A 59 8.97 9.81 -14.05
CA PRO A 59 8.60 8.74 -14.99
C PRO A 59 9.41 7.45 -14.78
N LEU A 60 10.68 7.57 -14.35
CA LEU A 60 11.53 6.43 -14.03
C LEU A 60 11.08 5.77 -12.73
N ALA A 61 10.80 6.56 -11.68
CA ALA A 61 10.28 6.07 -10.41
C ALA A 61 8.96 5.30 -10.60
N LEU A 62 8.04 5.85 -11.42
CA LEU A 62 6.78 5.22 -11.79
C LEU A 62 7.00 3.88 -12.51
N LYS A 63 7.91 3.85 -13.50
CA LYS A 63 8.24 2.63 -14.24
C LYS A 63 8.81 1.55 -13.33
N LEU A 64 9.75 1.91 -12.45
CA LEU A 64 10.37 0.99 -11.49
C LEU A 64 9.32 0.43 -10.51
N TRP A 65 8.45 1.29 -10.00
CA TRP A 65 7.39 0.86 -9.07
C TRP A 65 6.38 -0.06 -9.74
N HIS A 66 5.90 0.30 -10.94
CA HIS A 66 4.96 -0.50 -11.73
C HIS A 66 5.53 -1.88 -12.08
N GLN A 67 6.79 -1.95 -12.52
CA GLN A 67 7.45 -3.23 -12.85
C GLN A 67 7.64 -4.13 -11.62
N ARG A 68 7.89 -3.53 -10.46
CA ARG A 68 8.16 -4.27 -9.23
C ARG A 68 6.89 -4.80 -8.55
N THR A 69 5.83 -4.00 -8.53
CA THR A 69 4.59 -4.33 -7.80
C THR A 69 3.49 -4.87 -8.70
N GLY A 70 3.55 -4.62 -10.02
CA GLY A 70 2.51 -5.02 -10.96
C GLY A 70 1.17 -4.26 -10.83
N VAL A 71 1.11 -3.24 -9.96
CA VAL A 71 -0.08 -2.39 -9.78
C VAL A 71 -0.36 -1.55 -11.01
N SER A 72 -1.59 -1.05 -11.16
CA SER A 72 -1.93 -0.19 -12.30
C SER A 72 -1.07 1.08 -12.36
N LEU A 73 -0.91 1.69 -13.54
CA LEU A 73 -0.17 2.95 -13.68
C LEU A 73 -0.74 4.08 -12.80
N SER A 74 -2.06 4.08 -12.60
CA SER A 74 -2.74 5.04 -11.73
C SER A 74 -2.38 4.85 -10.25
N GLU A 75 -2.45 3.63 -9.73
CA GLU A 75 -2.00 3.31 -8.37
C GLU A 75 -0.51 3.55 -8.18
N ALA A 76 0.30 3.23 -9.19
CA ALA A 76 1.73 3.48 -9.14
C ALA A 76 2.01 4.98 -9.02
N LYS A 77 1.25 5.82 -9.75
CA LYS A 77 1.39 7.27 -9.69
C LYS A 77 0.99 7.81 -8.32
N GLU A 78 -0.12 7.35 -7.78
CA GLU A 78 -0.60 7.79 -6.46
C GLU A 78 0.42 7.47 -5.36
N GLN A 79 1.03 6.29 -5.41
CA GLN A 79 2.07 5.89 -4.45
C GLN A 79 3.36 6.71 -4.61
N ILE A 80 3.84 6.93 -5.85
CA ILE A 80 5.01 7.77 -6.10
C ILE A 80 4.77 9.22 -5.67
N ASP A 81 3.57 9.77 -5.92
CA ASP A 81 3.22 11.13 -5.48
C ASP A 81 3.16 11.20 -3.94
N ALA A 82 2.67 10.17 -3.26
CA ALA A 82 2.71 10.08 -1.80
C ALA A 82 4.15 10.00 -1.25
N PHE A 83 5.02 9.21 -1.88
CA PHE A 83 6.45 9.11 -1.53
C PHE A 83 7.16 10.45 -1.69
N ALA A 84 6.89 11.17 -2.79
CA ALA A 84 7.47 12.48 -3.04
C ALA A 84 7.05 13.50 -1.98
N ARG A 85 5.78 13.48 -1.55
CA ARG A 85 5.28 14.35 -0.47
C ARG A 85 5.88 14.04 0.90
N SER A 86 6.26 12.78 1.15
CA SER A 86 6.90 12.39 2.41
C SER A 86 8.40 12.73 2.45
N MET A 87 9.04 12.99 1.31
CA MET A 87 10.48 13.27 1.20
C MET A 87 10.81 14.76 1.00
N GLY A 88 9.83 15.61 0.70
CA GLY A 88 9.97 17.06 0.62
C GLY A 88 9.57 17.75 1.91
#